data_AF-A0A6N8NKA8-F1
#
_entry.id   AF-A0A6N8NKA8-F1
#
_cell.length_a   1.000
_cell.length_b   1.000
_cell.length_c   1.000
_cell.angle_alpha   90.00
_cell.angle_beta   90.00
_cell.angle_gamma   90.00
#
_symmetry.space_group_name_H-M   'P 1'
#
loop_
_entity.id
_entity.type
_entity.pdbx_description
1 polymer ?
#
loop_
_entity_poly.entity_id
_entity_poly.type
_entity_poly.pdbx_seq_one_letter_code
_entity_poly.pdbx_strand_id
1 'polypeptide(L)'
;MLKRVFLSLLVLIGLLLLTVLGLDRWMSWKTAPYIYDELQDLPYRQVGVVLGTAKYYRTGVINQYYRYRIQGAINAYNSGKVNYLLLSGDNALQSYNEPMTMRKDLIAAGVDPSDIVLDYAGFRTLDSIVRTRKVFDTNDFIIITQRFHCER
;
A
#
# COMPACT_ATOMS: atom_id res chain seq x y z
N MET A 1 32.08 38.47 -14.43
CA MET A 1 32.02 37.31 -13.50
C MET A 1 30.59 36.87 -13.20
N LEU A 2 29.67 37.77 -12.86
CA LEU A 2 28.28 37.45 -12.49
C LEU A 2 27.51 36.61 -13.54
N LYS A 3 27.65 36.91 -14.84
CA LYS A 3 27.01 36.13 -15.92
C LYS A 3 27.47 34.66 -15.98
N ARG A 4 28.76 34.38 -15.71
CA ARG A 4 29.29 33.01 -15.70
C ARG A 4 28.78 32.24 -14.48
N VAL A 5 28.74 32.89 -13.31
CA VAL A 5 28.17 32.32 -12.09
C VAL A 5 26.68 31.99 -12.27
N PHE A 6 25.91 32.90 -12.87
CA PHE A 6 24.50 32.68 -13.17
C PHE A 6 24.28 31.50 -14.13
N LEU A 7 25.09 31.40 -15.19
CA LEU A 7 25.01 30.27 -16.14
C LEU A 7 25.34 28.94 -15.45
N SER A 8 26.38 28.90 -14.62
CA SER A 8 26.76 27.70 -13.85
C SER A 8 25.65 27.27 -12.88
N LEU A 9 24.98 28.21 -12.21
CA LEU A 9 23.84 27.93 -11.34
C LEU A 9 22.65 27.35 -12.12
N LEU A 10 22.33 27.89 -13.29
CA LEU A 10 21.27 27.35 -14.14
C LEU A 10 21.58 25.91 -14.61
N VAL A 11 22.84 25.65 -14.99
CA VAL A 11 23.27 24.29 -15.36
C VAL A 11 23.17 23.34 -14.16
N LEU A 12 23.60 23.77 -12.96
CA LEU A 12 23.50 22.95 -11.76
C LEU A 12 22.04 22.62 -11.39
N ILE A 13 21.15 23.61 -11.45
CA ILE A 13 19.72 23.42 -11.24
C ILE A 13 19.14 22.47 -12.30
N GLY A 14 19.53 22.64 -13.57
CA GLY A 14 19.12 21.75 -14.65
C GLY A 14 19.55 20.30 -14.42
N LEU A 15 20.80 20.07 -14.00
CA LEU A 15 21.31 18.74 -13.67
C LEU A 15 20.58 18.12 -12.47
N LEU A 16 20.29 18.92 -11.43
CA LEU A 16 19.53 18.45 -10.27
C LEU A 16 18.11 18.03 -10.67
N LEU A 17 17.42 18.85 -11.48
CA LEU A 17 16.09 18.54 -12.00
C LEU A 17 16.10 17.26 -12.85
N LEU A 18 17.08 17.11 -13.75
CA LEU A 18 17.23 15.90 -14.56
C LEU A 18 17.49 14.67 -13.70
N THR A 19 18.27 14.81 -12.62
CA THR A 19 18.54 13.71 -11.69
C THR A 19 17.27 13.29 -10.96
N VAL A 20 16.49 14.23 -10.43
CA VAL A 20 15.23 13.94 -9.73
C VAL A 20 14.22 13.27 -10.67
N LEU A 21 14.05 13.79 -11.89
CA LEU A 21 13.16 13.19 -12.89
C LEU A 21 13.65 11.82 -13.35
N GLY A 22 14.97 11.64 -13.48
CA GLY A 22 15.58 10.36 -13.82
C GLY A 22 15.33 9.29 -12.76
N LEU A 23 15.48 9.65 -11.48
CA LEU A 23 15.21 8.74 -10.36
C LEU A 23 13.73 8.36 -10.28
N ASP A 24 12.82 9.33 -10.43
CA ASP A 24 11.37 9.09 -10.47
C ASP A 24 11.00 8.07 -11.56
N ARG A 25 11.46 8.29 -12.80
CA ARG A 25 11.19 7.37 -13.91
C ARG A 25 11.83 6.02 -13.75
N TRP A 26 13.03 5.98 -13.18
CA TRP A 26 13.70 4.72 -12.91
C TRP A 26 12.94 3.88 -11.89
N MET A 27 12.42 4.49 -10.82
CA MET A 27 11.59 3.81 -9.83
C MET A 27 10.29 3.27 -10.44
N SER A 28 9.54 4.07 -11.19
CA SER A 28 8.31 3.60 -11.86
C SER A 28 8.59 2.42 -12.79
N TRP A 29 9.67 2.46 -13.58
CA TRP A 29 10.04 1.35 -14.47
C TRP A 29 10.46 0.08 -13.72
N LYS A 30 11.18 0.22 -12.60
CA LYS A 30 11.59 -0.92 -11.78
C LYS A 30 10.41 -1.56 -11.04
N THR A 31 9.42 -0.77 -10.65
CA THR A 31 8.25 -1.25 -9.91
C THR A 31 7.14 -1.79 -10.82
N ALA A 32 7.01 -1.30 -12.06
CA ALA A 32 5.92 -1.65 -12.98
C ALA A 32 5.66 -3.17 -13.14
N PRO A 33 6.67 -4.07 -13.23
CA PRO A 33 6.43 -5.51 -13.34
C PRO A 33 5.80 -6.16 -12.09
N TYR A 34 5.76 -5.46 -10.97
CA TYR A 34 5.20 -5.93 -9.70
C TYR A 34 3.84 -5.31 -9.37
N ILE A 35 3.29 -4.51 -10.29
CA ILE A 35 1.95 -3.91 -10.16
C ILE A 35 0.98 -4.74 -11.00
N TYR A 36 -0.06 -5.25 -10.33
CA TYR A 36 -1.09 -6.06 -10.95
C TYR A 36 -2.43 -5.31 -10.85
N ASP A 37 -3.02 -4.98 -12.00
CA ASP A 37 -4.36 -4.39 -12.06
C ASP A 37 -5.46 -5.46 -12.20
N GLU A 38 -5.12 -6.59 -12.82
CA GLU A 38 -6.03 -7.69 -13.10
C GLU A 38 -5.77 -8.90 -12.20
N LEU A 39 -6.85 -9.51 -11.71
CA LEU A 39 -6.78 -10.62 -10.76
C LEU A 39 -6.16 -11.88 -11.36
N GLN A 40 -6.35 -12.10 -12.67
CA GLN A 40 -5.80 -13.26 -13.38
C GLN A 40 -4.27 -13.29 -13.37
N ASP A 41 -3.64 -12.11 -13.48
CA ASP A 41 -2.19 -11.95 -13.57
C ASP A 41 -1.51 -11.98 -12.20
N LEU A 42 -2.29 -11.79 -11.13
CA LEU A 42 -1.80 -11.81 -9.76
C LEU A 42 -1.21 -13.20 -9.44
N PRO A 43 0.05 -13.31 -9.00
CA PRO A 43 0.61 -14.60 -8.60
C PRO A 43 -0.04 -15.09 -7.30
N TYR A 44 0.10 -16.37 -6.99
CA TYR A 44 -0.24 -16.89 -5.67
C TYR A 44 0.80 -16.44 -4.62
N ARG A 45 0.33 -15.98 -3.45
CA ARG A 45 1.13 -15.79 -2.24
C ARG A 45 0.32 -16.19 -1.01
N GLN A 46 0.95 -16.77 0.00
CA GLN A 46 0.22 -17.22 1.18
C GLN A 46 -0.49 -16.07 1.92
N VAL A 47 0.13 -14.89 1.97
CA VAL A 47 -0.36 -13.72 2.71
C VAL A 47 -0.63 -12.54 1.77
N GLY A 48 -1.81 -11.94 1.93
CA GLY A 48 -2.17 -10.63 1.40
C GLY A 48 -2.14 -9.56 2.49
N VAL A 49 -1.27 -8.57 2.36
CA VAL A 49 -1.20 -7.42 3.27
C VAL A 49 -2.14 -6.33 2.79
N VAL A 50 -3.19 -6.05 3.56
CA VAL A 50 -4.12 -4.95 3.30
C VAL A 50 -3.65 -3.73 4.06
N LEU A 51 -3.23 -2.70 3.32
CA LEU A 51 -2.79 -1.44 3.92
C LEU A 51 -3.99 -0.60 4.38
N GLY A 52 -3.91 -0.09 5.61
CA GLY A 52 -4.91 0.75 6.25
C GLY A 52 -5.20 2.06 5.52
N THR A 53 -6.45 2.48 5.56
CA THR A 53 -6.93 3.80 5.14
C THR A 53 -8.24 4.10 5.87
N ALA A 54 -8.57 5.37 5.99
CA ALA A 54 -9.84 5.75 6.57
C ALA A 54 -11.04 5.24 5.76
N LYS A 55 -12.03 4.60 6.40
CA LYS A 55 -13.33 4.18 5.84
C LYS A 55 -14.20 5.33 5.40
N TYR A 56 -14.16 6.46 6.11
CA TYR A 56 -14.97 7.64 5.80
C TYR A 56 -14.08 8.85 5.55
N TYR A 57 -14.50 9.71 4.61
CA TYR A 57 -13.99 11.07 4.53
C TYR A 57 -14.49 11.89 5.73
N ARG A 58 -13.89 13.06 5.96
CA ARG A 58 -14.35 14.00 7.01
C ARG A 58 -15.82 14.41 6.86
N THR A 59 -16.37 14.32 5.65
CA THR A 59 -17.78 14.59 5.33
C THR A 59 -18.73 13.45 5.69
N GLY A 60 -18.22 12.29 6.14
CA GLY A 60 -19.02 11.10 6.47
C GLY A 60 -19.32 10.19 5.28
N VAL A 61 -18.97 10.60 4.06
CA VAL A 61 -19.11 9.75 2.86
C VAL A 61 -18.05 8.64 2.87
N ILE A 62 -18.41 7.45 2.38
CA ILE A 62 -17.47 6.34 2.27
C ILE A 62 -16.27 6.72 1.38
N ASN A 63 -15.08 6.44 1.89
CA ASN A 63 -13.85 6.60 1.16
C ASN A 63 -13.76 5.52 0.07
N GLN A 64 -13.68 5.94 -1.19
CA GLN A 64 -13.58 5.01 -2.30
C GLN A 64 -12.29 4.20 -2.25
N TYR A 65 -11.19 4.78 -1.74
CA TYR A 65 -9.94 4.05 -1.53
C TYR A 65 -10.09 2.92 -0.53
N TYR A 66 -10.87 3.12 0.53
CA TYR A 66 -11.19 2.05 1.47
C TYR A 66 -12.01 0.96 0.79
N ARG A 67 -13.11 1.35 0.14
CA ARG A 67 -14.02 0.43 -0.54
C ARG A 67 -13.27 -0.47 -1.54
N TYR A 68 -12.44 0.12 -2.39
CA TYR A 68 -11.70 -0.65 -3.40
C TYR A 68 -10.60 -1.53 -2.80
N ARG A 69 -9.97 -1.16 -1.67
CA ARG A 69 -9.02 -2.05 -0.97
C ARG A 69 -9.70 -3.27 -0.38
N ILE A 70 -10.84 -3.06 0.28
CA ILE A 70 -11.63 -4.17 0.82
C ILE A 70 -12.08 -5.09 -0.33
N GLN A 71 -12.57 -4.52 -1.43
CA GLN A 71 -12.95 -5.31 -2.61
C GLN A 71 -11.76 -6.09 -3.20
N GLY A 72 -10.59 -5.45 -3.32
CA GLY A 72 -9.36 -6.10 -3.80
C GLY A 72 -8.94 -7.26 -2.89
N ALA A 73 -9.04 -7.09 -1.57
CA ALA A 73 -8.73 -8.13 -0.60
C ALA A 73 -9.69 -9.33 -0.71
N ILE A 74 -11.00 -9.05 -0.84
CA ILE A 74 -12.02 -10.10 -1.05
C ILE A 74 -11.75 -10.85 -2.35
N ASN A 75 -11.44 -10.13 -3.44
CA ASN A 75 -11.17 -10.73 -4.74
C ASN A 75 -9.92 -11.63 -4.68
N ALA A 76 -8.83 -11.16 -4.07
CA ALA A 76 -7.60 -11.93 -3.92
C ALA A 76 -7.82 -13.19 -3.05
N TYR A 77 -8.58 -13.07 -1.97
CA TYR A 77 -8.89 -14.18 -1.07
C TYR A 77 -9.80 -15.22 -1.74
N ASN A 78 -10.93 -14.79 -2.32
CA ASN A 78 -11.91 -15.68 -2.95
C ASN A 78 -11.38 -16.38 -4.21
N SER A 79 -10.37 -15.81 -4.88
CA SER A 79 -9.71 -16.44 -6.02
C SER A 79 -8.58 -17.41 -5.62
N GLY A 80 -8.33 -17.58 -4.31
CA GLY A 80 -7.25 -18.41 -3.80
C GLY A 80 -5.86 -17.87 -4.14
N LYS A 81 -5.75 -16.59 -4.53
CA LYS A 81 -4.45 -15.93 -4.77
C LYS A 81 -3.76 -15.57 -3.46
N VAL A 82 -4.54 -15.39 -2.40
CA VAL A 82 -4.08 -15.32 -1.00
C VAL A 82 -4.90 -16.21 -0.09
N ASN A 83 -4.26 -16.78 0.93
CA ASN A 83 -4.93 -17.61 1.93
C ASN A 83 -5.23 -16.82 3.21
N TYR A 84 -4.31 -15.94 3.61
CA TYR A 84 -4.42 -15.15 4.83
C TYR A 84 -4.38 -13.66 4.52
N LEU A 85 -5.14 -12.87 5.28
CA LEU A 85 -5.13 -11.42 5.18
C LEU A 85 -4.48 -10.81 6.43
N LEU A 86 -3.37 -10.10 6.23
CA LEU A 86 -2.74 -9.28 7.26
C LEU A 86 -3.24 -7.84 7.13
N LEU A 87 -4.05 -7.38 8.08
CA LEU A 87 -4.62 -6.04 8.09
C LEU A 87 -3.72 -5.11 8.89
N SER A 88 -2.86 -4.36 8.20
CA SER A 88 -1.91 -3.44 8.83
C SER A 88 -2.38 -2.00 8.69
N GLY A 89 -2.59 -1.32 9.82
CA GLY A 89 -3.08 0.05 9.84
C GLY A 89 -2.86 0.72 11.18
N ASP A 90 -3.23 1.98 11.24
CA ASP A 90 -3.05 2.79 12.44
C ASP A 90 -4.14 2.50 13.49
N ASN A 91 -3.74 2.54 14.75
CA ASN A 91 -4.58 2.48 15.94
C ASN A 91 -4.22 3.58 16.97
N ALA A 92 -3.53 4.65 16.54
CA ALA A 92 -3.05 5.73 17.39
C ALA A 92 -4.17 6.58 18.02
N LEU A 93 -5.38 6.57 17.44
CA LEU A 93 -6.56 7.19 18.02
C LEU A 93 -7.52 6.12 18.52
N GLN A 94 -7.87 6.16 19.81
CA GLN A 94 -8.77 5.20 20.45
C GLN A 94 -10.20 5.23 19.85
N SER A 95 -10.55 6.31 19.15
CA SER A 95 -11.80 6.48 18.39
C SER A 95 -11.75 5.90 16.96
N TYR A 96 -10.60 5.37 16.52
CA TYR A 96 -10.41 4.91 15.15
C TYR A 96 -9.40 3.77 15.02
N ASN A 97 -9.91 2.54 15.09
CA ASN A 97 -9.12 1.34 14.86
C ASN A 97 -9.33 0.86 13.41
N GLU A 98 -8.39 1.20 12.53
CA GLU A 98 -8.47 0.84 11.11
C GLU A 98 -8.47 -0.68 10.89
N PRO A 99 -7.56 -1.47 11.50
CA PRO A 99 -7.56 -2.93 11.33
C PRO A 99 -8.86 -3.61 11.76
N MET A 100 -9.47 -3.18 12.87
CA MET A 100 -10.75 -3.72 13.33
C MET A 100 -11.90 -3.37 12.39
N THR A 101 -11.87 -2.19 11.80
CA THR A 101 -12.89 -1.75 10.84
C THR A 101 -12.81 -2.59 9.57
N MET A 102 -11.59 -2.81 9.04
CA MET A 102 -11.35 -3.70 7.91
C MET A 102 -11.77 -5.13 8.21
N ARG A 103 -11.41 -5.67 9.39
CA ARG A 103 -11.79 -7.02 9.82
C ARG A 103 -13.30 -7.21 9.82
N LYS A 104 -14.05 -6.26 10.39
CA LYS A 104 -15.52 -6.34 10.43
C LYS A 104 -16.11 -6.41 9.03
N ASP A 105 -15.63 -5.57 8.12
CA ASP A 105 -16.14 -5.52 6.75
C ASP A 105 -15.76 -6.77 5.93
N LEU A 106 -14.55 -7.34 6.15
CA LEU A 106 -14.11 -8.58 5.50
C LEU A 106 -14.88 -9.81 5.99
N ILE A 107 -15.12 -9.92 7.30
CA ILE A 107 -15.95 -10.99 7.87
C ILE A 107 -17.38 -10.88 7.35
N ALA A 108 -17.93 -9.65 7.29
CA ALA A 108 -19.25 -9.43 6.71
C ALA A 108 -19.34 -9.81 5.22
N ALA A 109 -18.21 -9.80 4.51
CA ALA A 109 -18.08 -10.24 3.13
C ALA A 109 -17.79 -11.74 2.96
N GLY A 110 -17.70 -12.50 4.06
CA GLY A 110 -17.53 -13.97 4.02
C GLY A 110 -16.10 -14.48 4.17
N VAL A 111 -15.13 -13.62 4.50
CA VAL A 111 -13.76 -14.07 4.84
C VAL A 111 -13.79 -14.74 6.22
N ASP A 112 -13.13 -15.90 6.35
CA ASP A 112 -13.07 -16.62 7.63
C ASP A 112 -12.30 -15.76 8.66
N PRO A 113 -12.85 -15.54 9.87
CA PRO A 113 -12.16 -14.79 10.92
C PRO A 113 -10.80 -15.37 11.32
N SER A 114 -10.58 -16.68 11.13
CA SER A 114 -9.32 -17.38 11.40
C SER A 114 -8.24 -17.10 10.36
N ASP A 115 -8.64 -16.65 9.17
CA ASP A 115 -7.72 -16.28 8.08
C ASP A 115 -7.30 -14.80 8.12
N ILE A 116 -7.75 -14.05 9.14
CA ILE A 116 -7.47 -12.63 9.31
C ILE A 116 -6.54 -12.38 10.50
N VAL A 117 -5.42 -11.71 10.27
CA VAL A 117 -4.47 -11.26 11.28
C VAL A 117 -4.43 -9.73 11.32
N LEU A 118 -4.35 -9.14 12.52
CA LEU A 118 -4.35 -7.70 12.73
C LEU A 118 -2.97 -7.19 13.12
N ASP A 119 -2.52 -6.13 12.45
CA ASP A 119 -1.34 -5.37 12.82
C ASP A 119 -1.71 -3.90 13.12
N TYR A 120 -1.66 -3.55 14.41
CA TYR A 120 -2.05 -2.23 14.92
C TYR A 120 -0.93 -1.19 14.94
N ALA A 121 0.27 -1.55 14.49
CA ALA A 121 1.44 -0.67 14.52
C ALA A 121 1.93 -0.32 13.11
N GLY A 122 1.01 -0.32 12.13
CA GLY A 122 1.22 0.11 10.75
C GLY A 122 1.02 1.62 10.58
N PHE A 123 1.73 2.44 11.36
CA PHE A 123 1.57 3.91 11.37
C PHE A 123 1.94 4.58 10.04
N ARG A 124 2.86 3.97 9.30
CA ARG A 124 3.27 4.35 7.95
C ARG A 124 3.40 3.10 7.11
N THR A 125 3.34 3.26 5.78
CA THR A 125 3.56 2.15 4.85
C THR A 125 4.88 1.43 5.09
N LEU A 126 5.96 2.16 5.34
CA LEU A 126 7.26 1.56 5.69
C LEU A 126 7.16 0.68 6.95
N ASP A 127 6.42 1.13 7.97
CA ASP A 127 6.26 0.38 9.22
C ASP A 127 5.46 -0.91 8.95
N SER A 128 4.37 -0.85 8.18
CA SER A 128 3.60 -2.04 7.76
C SER A 128 4.47 -3.06 7.03
N ILE A 129 5.29 -2.63 6.07
CA ILE A 129 6.13 -3.53 5.27
C ILE A 129 7.26 -4.14 6.12
N VAL A 130 7.95 -3.34 6.92
CA VAL A 130 9.01 -3.83 7.81
C VAL A 130 8.45 -4.80 8.84
N ARG A 131 7.26 -4.54 9.38
CA ARG A 131 6.61 -5.41 10.38
C ARG A 131 6.09 -6.70 9.76
N THR A 132 5.50 -6.65 8.57
CA THR A 132 5.13 -7.86 7.81
C THR A 132 6.32 -8.82 7.73
N ARG A 133 7.50 -8.29 7.44
CA ARG A 133 8.73 -9.08 7.35
C ARG A 133 9.29 -9.51 8.71
N LYS A 134 9.38 -8.60 9.68
CA LYS A 134 10.11 -8.84 10.94
C LYS A 134 9.27 -9.45 12.06
N VAL A 135 7.97 -9.20 12.05
CA VAL A 135 7.03 -9.61 13.11
C VAL A 135 6.20 -10.80 12.66
N PHE A 136 5.73 -10.78 11.42
CA PHE A 136 4.89 -11.84 10.85
C PHE A 136 5.69 -12.83 9.97
N ASP A 137 7.02 -12.70 9.96
CA ASP A 137 7.98 -13.57 9.25
C ASP A 137 7.59 -13.91 7.79
N THR A 138 6.96 -12.95 7.12
CA THR A 138 6.48 -13.14 5.75
C THR A 138 7.37 -12.37 4.79
N ASN A 139 8.14 -13.10 3.98
CA ASN A 139 9.07 -12.51 3.00
C ASN A 139 8.47 -12.40 1.58
N ASP A 140 7.40 -13.15 1.29
CA ASP A 140 6.71 -13.18 0.01
C ASP A 140 5.20 -12.99 0.20
N PHE A 141 4.72 -11.76 -0.04
CA PHE A 141 3.33 -11.36 0.17
C PHE A 141 2.82 -10.45 -0.94
N ILE A 142 1.50 -10.37 -1.06
CA ILE A 142 0.83 -9.43 -1.97
C ILE A 142 0.44 -8.18 -1.18
N ILE A 143 0.78 -7.00 -1.68
CA ILE A 143 0.31 -5.74 -1.09
C ILE A 143 -0.98 -5.33 -1.78
N ILE A 144 -2.05 -5.17 -1.00
CA ILE A 144 -3.37 -4.74 -1.48
C ILE A 144 -3.51 -3.24 -1.18
N THR A 145 -3.41 -2.42 -2.22
CA THR A 145 -3.43 -0.94 -2.13
C THR A 145 -3.93 -0.29 -3.43
N GLN A 146 -3.71 1.02 -3.63
CA GLN A 146 -4.00 1.70 -4.90
C GLN A 146 -2.76 1.85 -5.78
N ARG A 147 -2.98 1.95 -7.09
CA ARG A 147 -1.94 2.20 -8.09
C ARG A 147 -0.96 3.32 -7.75
N PHE A 148 -1.47 4.50 -7.37
CA PHE A 148 -0.61 5.65 -7.00
C PHE A 148 0.20 5.43 -5.70
N HIS A 149 -0.11 4.37 -4.95
CA HIS A 149 0.54 3.99 -3.71
C HIS A 149 1.62 2.92 -3.93
N CYS A 150 1.60 2.22 -5.08
CA CYS A 150 2.52 1.14 -5.39
C CYS A 150 3.93 1.64 -5.71
N GLU A 151 4.06 2.83 -6.29
CA GLU A 151 5.35 3.43 -6.70
C GLU A 151 6.01 4.26 -5.57
N ARG A 152 5.65 4.01 -4.30
CA ARG A 152 6.14 4.75 -3.13
C ARG A 152 7.19 3.99 -2.32
#